data_AF-A4NVB3-F1
#
_entry.id   AF-A4NVB3-F1
#
_cell.length_a   1.000
_cell.length_b   1.000
_cell.length_c   1.000
_cell.angle_alpha   90.00
_cell.angle_beta   90.00
_cell.angle_gamma   90.00
#
_symmetry.space_group_name_H-M   'P 1'
#
loop_
_entity.id
_entity.type
_entity.pdbx_description
1 polymer ?
#
loop_
_entity_poly.entity_id
_entity_poly.type
_entity_poly.pdbx_seq_one_letter_code
_entity_poly.pdbx_strand_id
1 'polypeptide(L)'
;MKKFLIAILLLILILAGVVSFAYYKMTEFVKTPVNVQADQLLTIERGTTGSKLATLFEQEKLIADGKLLPYLLKLKPELNKIKAGTYSLENVKTVQDLLDLLNSGKEVQFNVKWIEGKTFKDWRKDLENAPHLVQTLKDKRNEEIFTLLDLPDIGQNLKLKMWKVGFILILIIIP
;
A
#
# COMPACT_ATOMS: atom_id res chain seq x y z
N MET A 1 -57.00 3.33 -6.52
CA MET A 1 -55.95 2.31 -6.78
C MET A 1 -55.06 2.65 -7.99
N LYS A 2 -55.59 3.01 -9.18
CA LYS A 2 -54.77 3.35 -10.38
C LYS A 2 -53.73 4.47 -10.16
N LYS A 3 -54.09 5.55 -9.45
CA LYS A 3 -53.18 6.66 -9.13
C LYS A 3 -51.99 6.24 -8.24
N PHE A 4 -52.19 5.25 -7.37
CA PHE A 4 -51.15 4.71 -6.49
C PHE A 4 -50.18 3.82 -7.27
N LEU A 5 -50.69 2.99 -8.20
CA LEU A 5 -49.87 2.22 -9.12
C LEU A 5 -49.02 3.12 -10.04
N ILE A 6 -49.59 4.22 -10.54
CA ILE A 6 -48.84 5.20 -11.34
C ILE A 6 -47.76 5.90 -10.51
N ALA A 7 -48.06 6.24 -9.25
CA ALA A 7 -47.07 6.83 -8.35
C ALA A 7 -45.91 5.86 -8.04
N ILE A 8 -46.21 4.57 -7.81
CA ILE A 8 -45.18 3.52 -7.65
C ILE A 8 -44.37 3.34 -8.93
N LEU A 9 -45.01 3.33 -10.09
CA LEU A 9 -44.31 3.20 -11.37
C LEU A 9 -43.36 4.38 -11.63
N LEU A 10 -43.81 5.61 -11.33
CA LEU A 10 -42.96 6.80 -11.39
C LEU A 10 -41.80 6.72 -10.40
N LEU A 11 -42.04 6.26 -9.18
CA LEU A 11 -40.99 6.08 -8.17
C LEU A 11 -39.94 5.07 -8.63
N ILE A 12 -40.36 3.95 -9.21
CA ILE A 12 -39.45 2.94 -9.77
C ILE A 12 -38.66 3.51 -10.95
N LEU A 13 -39.30 4.31 -11.81
CA LEU A 13 -38.63 4.96 -12.94
C LEU A 13 -37.54 5.94 -12.48
N ILE A 14 -37.84 6.74 -11.45
CA ILE A 14 -36.88 7.67 -10.84
C ILE A 14 -35.72 6.89 -10.20
N LEU A 15 -36.02 5.84 -9.44
CA LEU A 15 -35.00 4.98 -8.82
C LEU A 15 -34.09 4.33 -9.88
N ALA A 16 -34.67 3.81 -10.95
CA ALA A 16 -33.90 3.23 -12.06
C ALA A 16 -32.98 4.26 -12.73
N GLY A 17 -33.46 5.50 -12.92
CA GLY A 17 -32.66 6.61 -13.43
C GLY A 17 -31.48 6.95 -12.51
N VAL A 18 -31.71 7.03 -11.20
CA VAL A 18 -30.66 7.31 -10.21
C VAL A 18 -29.61 6.20 -10.18
N VAL A 19 -30.02 4.93 -10.20
CA VAL A 19 -29.10 3.79 -10.21
C VAL A 19 -28.26 3.78 -11.49
N SER A 20 -28.89 4.02 -12.65
CA SER A 20 -28.19 4.04 -13.94
C SER A 20 -27.17 5.19 -14.02
N PHE A 21 -27.54 6.39 -13.54
CA PHE A 21 -26.64 7.53 -13.47
C PHE A 21 -25.46 7.28 -12.53
N ALA A 22 -25.71 6.72 -11.34
CA ALA A 22 -24.66 6.35 -10.40
C ALA A 22 -23.69 5.32 -10.99
N TYR A 23 -24.21 4.31 -11.70
CA TYR A 23 -23.40 3.31 -12.38
C TYR A 23 -22.51 3.94 -13.45
N TYR A 24 -23.07 4.83 -14.29
CA TYR A 24 -22.33 5.52 -15.33
C TYR A 24 -21.16 6.33 -14.75
N LYS A 25 -21.42 7.16 -13.75
CA LYS A 25 -20.40 7.96 -13.06
C LYS A 25 -19.30 7.10 -12.45
N MET A 26 -19.67 5.92 -11.94
CA MET A 26 -18.71 5.02 -11.34
C MET A 26 -17.79 4.35 -12.39
N THR A 27 -18.36 3.94 -13.53
CA THR A 27 -17.56 3.39 -14.64
C THR A 27 -16.61 4.41 -15.26
N GLU A 28 -16.99 5.69 -15.23
CA GLU A 28 -16.15 6.81 -15.68
C GLU A 28 -14.98 7.01 -14.70
N PHE A 29 -15.26 7.03 -13.39
CA PHE A 29 -14.25 7.21 -12.35
C PHE A 29 -13.16 6.13 -12.39
N VAL A 30 -13.55 4.87 -12.56
CA VAL A 30 -12.62 3.72 -12.61
C VAL A 30 -11.65 3.78 -13.80
N LYS A 31 -12.08 4.41 -14.90
CA LYS A 31 -11.26 4.62 -16.11
C LYS A 31 -10.37 5.86 -16.05
N THR A 32 -10.49 6.66 -14.99
CA THR A 32 -9.68 7.87 -14.83
C THR A 32 -8.20 7.48 -14.83
N PRO A 33 -7.36 8.15 -15.65
CA PRO A 33 -5.93 7.91 -15.65
C PRO A 33 -5.35 8.33 -14.29
N VAL A 34 -4.47 7.50 -13.74
CA VAL A 34 -3.70 7.83 -12.55
C VAL A 34 -2.36 8.43 -12.94
N ASN A 35 -1.89 9.39 -12.15
CA ASN A 35 -0.58 9.98 -12.36
C ASN A 35 0.47 9.22 -11.56
N VAL A 36 1.08 8.21 -12.18
CA VAL A 36 2.08 7.35 -11.55
C VAL A 36 3.47 7.75 -12.01
N GLN A 37 4.40 7.88 -11.06
CA GLN A 37 5.82 8.07 -11.36
C GLN A 37 6.52 6.71 -11.54
N ALA A 38 7.59 6.69 -12.36
CA ALA A 38 8.42 5.50 -12.51
C ALA A 38 8.99 5.07 -11.13
N ASP A 39 8.96 3.78 -10.85
CA ASP A 39 9.41 3.15 -9.59
C ASP A 39 8.69 3.63 -8.31
N GLN A 40 7.50 4.24 -8.44
CA GLN A 40 6.70 4.63 -7.27
C GLN A 40 6.17 3.39 -6.54
N LEU A 41 6.49 3.30 -5.25
CA LEU A 41 5.99 2.27 -4.35
C LEU A 41 4.83 2.82 -3.54
N LEU A 42 3.80 2.00 -3.37
CA LEU A 42 2.64 2.32 -2.55
C LEU A 42 2.50 1.32 -1.43
N THR A 43 2.62 1.80 -0.19
CA THR A 43 2.45 0.98 1.01
C THR A 43 1.02 1.14 1.54
N ILE A 44 0.31 0.02 1.66
CA ILE A 44 -1.03 -0.05 2.24
C ILE A 44 -0.94 -0.69 3.62
N GLU A 45 -1.34 0.06 4.65
CA GLU A 45 -1.38 -0.44 6.03
C GLU A 45 -2.54 -1.43 6.27
N ARG A 46 -2.38 -2.31 7.27
CA ARG A 46 -3.46 -3.20 7.71
C ARG A 46 -4.63 -2.40 8.28
N GLY A 47 -5.84 -2.77 7.85
CA GLY A 47 -7.07 -2.07 8.27
C GLY A 47 -7.32 -0.74 7.55
N THR A 48 -6.64 -0.50 6.42
CA THR A 48 -6.95 0.63 5.53
C THR A 48 -8.37 0.49 5.01
N THR A 49 -9.23 1.46 5.32
CA THR A 49 -10.60 1.53 4.81
C THR A 49 -10.64 2.28 3.49
N GLY A 50 -11.72 2.14 2.71
CA GLY A 50 -11.85 2.84 1.42
C GLY A 50 -11.66 4.36 1.52
N SER A 51 -12.05 4.99 2.63
CA SER A 51 -11.80 6.41 2.89
C SER A 51 -10.33 6.73 3.13
N LYS A 52 -9.62 5.92 3.94
CA LYS A 52 -8.18 6.08 4.14
C LYS A 52 -7.42 5.87 2.83
N LEU A 53 -7.86 4.92 2.02
CA LEU A 53 -7.28 4.61 0.72
C LEU A 53 -7.45 5.78 -0.27
N ALA A 54 -8.60 6.44 -0.27
CA ALA A 54 -8.83 7.66 -1.05
C ALA A 54 -7.86 8.77 -0.65
N THR A 55 -7.72 9.03 0.66
CA THR A 55 -6.78 10.02 1.17
C THR A 55 -5.35 9.67 0.81
N LEU A 56 -4.97 8.40 0.90
CA LEU A 56 -3.64 7.94 0.52
C LEU A 56 -3.36 8.20 -0.98
N PHE A 57 -4.32 7.94 -1.86
CA PHE A 57 -4.14 8.18 -3.30
C PHE A 57 -4.03 9.66 -3.64
N GLU A 58 -4.75 10.52 -2.91
CA GLU A 58 -4.61 11.98 -3.04
C GLU A 58 -3.25 12.47 -2.51
N GLN A 59 -2.79 11.94 -1.36
CA GLN A 59 -1.49 12.27 -0.77
C GLN A 59 -0.33 11.89 -1.70
N GLU A 60 -0.40 10.72 -2.30
CA GLU A 60 0.54 10.20 -3.28
C GLU A 60 0.38 10.85 -4.68
N LYS A 61 -0.56 11.81 -4.82
CA LYS A 61 -0.90 12.52 -6.06
C LYS A 61 -1.25 11.59 -7.24
N LEU A 62 -1.75 10.40 -6.94
CA LEU A 62 -2.18 9.40 -7.91
C LEU A 62 -3.50 9.82 -8.57
N ILE A 63 -4.39 10.45 -7.80
CA ILE A 63 -5.69 10.97 -8.25
C ILE A 63 -5.92 12.40 -7.74
N ALA A 64 -6.71 13.18 -8.47
CA ALA A 64 -7.07 14.54 -8.10
C ALA A 64 -8.21 14.62 -7.07
N ASP A 65 -9.18 13.71 -7.14
CA ASP A 65 -10.28 13.61 -6.17
C ASP A 65 -10.65 12.13 -5.96
N GLY A 66 -10.48 11.66 -4.72
CA GLY A 66 -10.76 10.30 -4.28
C GLY A 66 -12.09 10.10 -3.57
N LYS A 67 -12.95 11.13 -3.48
CA LYS A 67 -14.21 11.05 -2.71
C LYS A 67 -15.17 9.97 -3.23
N LEU A 68 -15.07 9.60 -4.51
CA LEU A 68 -15.88 8.55 -5.12
C LEU A 68 -15.38 7.13 -4.81
N LEU A 69 -14.12 6.98 -4.39
CA LEU A 69 -13.49 5.68 -4.13
C LEU A 69 -14.19 4.88 -3.01
N PRO A 70 -14.57 5.44 -1.85
CA PRO A 70 -15.28 4.69 -0.82
C PRO A 70 -16.67 4.21 -1.30
N TYR A 71 -17.34 4.99 -2.15
CA TYR A 71 -18.62 4.60 -2.74
C TYR A 71 -18.43 3.47 -3.77
N LEU A 72 -17.35 3.53 -4.56
CA LEU A 72 -16.96 2.48 -5.50
C LEU A 72 -16.79 1.15 -4.78
N LEU A 73 -16.01 1.15 -3.71
CA LEU A 73 -15.71 -0.06 -2.93
C LEU A 73 -16.94 -0.64 -2.23
N LYS A 74 -17.92 0.21 -1.86
CA LYS A 74 -19.22 -0.23 -1.33
C LYS A 74 -20.11 -0.88 -2.40
N LEU A 75 -20.16 -0.30 -3.60
CA LEU A 75 -20.95 -0.84 -4.71
C LEU A 75 -20.32 -2.11 -5.30
N LYS A 76 -18.99 -2.17 -5.35
CA LYS A 76 -18.20 -3.27 -5.87
C LYS A 76 -17.35 -3.90 -4.76
N PRO A 77 -17.94 -4.77 -3.91
CA PRO A 77 -17.20 -5.45 -2.85
C PRO A 77 -16.08 -6.37 -3.40
N GLU A 78 -16.16 -6.76 -4.68
CA GLU A 78 -15.10 -7.49 -5.38
C GLU A 78 -13.76 -6.74 -5.42
N LEU A 79 -13.80 -5.40 -5.56
CA LEU A 79 -12.62 -4.52 -5.59
C LEU A 79 -12.18 -4.09 -4.18
N ASN A 80 -12.98 -4.38 -3.14
CA ASN A 80 -12.71 -4.01 -1.76
C ASN A 80 -11.90 -5.06 -0.98
N LYS A 81 -11.40 -6.09 -1.66
CA LYS A 81 -10.53 -7.14 -1.09
C LYS A 81 -9.06 -6.71 -1.08
N ILE A 82 -8.82 -5.50 -0.60
CA ILE A 82 -7.51 -4.86 -0.60
C ILE A 82 -6.64 -5.53 0.46
N LYS A 83 -5.45 -5.99 0.06
CA LYS A 83 -4.46 -6.58 0.96
C LYS A 83 -3.43 -5.54 1.38
N ALA A 84 -3.06 -5.58 2.65
CA ALA A 84 -2.02 -4.71 3.18
C ALA A 84 -0.63 -5.21 2.76
N GLY A 85 0.22 -4.29 2.29
CA GLY A 85 1.54 -4.61 1.75
C GLY A 85 2.10 -3.45 0.92
N THR A 86 3.30 -3.64 0.36
CA THR A 86 3.96 -2.65 -0.50
C THR A 86 3.89 -3.09 -1.96
N TYR A 87 3.38 -2.23 -2.84
CA TYR A 87 3.11 -2.53 -4.24
C TYR A 87 3.89 -1.60 -5.16
N SER A 88 4.37 -2.13 -6.30
CA SER A 88 4.99 -1.30 -7.35
C SER A 88 3.92 -0.81 -8.31
N LEU A 89 3.87 0.51 -8.51
CA LEU A 89 2.89 1.14 -9.40
C LEU A 89 3.35 1.21 -10.87
N GLU A 90 4.52 0.69 -11.22
CA GLU A 90 5.17 0.83 -12.54
C GLU A 90 4.25 0.55 -13.76
N ASN A 91 3.30 -0.37 -13.63
CA ASN A 91 2.40 -0.79 -14.72
C ASN A 91 0.95 -0.29 -14.56
N VAL A 92 0.70 0.62 -13.61
CA VAL A 92 -0.65 1.08 -13.28
C VAL A 92 -1.00 2.31 -14.12
N LYS A 93 -2.09 2.24 -14.89
CA LYS A 93 -2.52 3.32 -15.79
C LYS A 93 -3.84 3.95 -15.35
N THR A 94 -4.72 3.16 -14.75
CA THR A 94 -6.05 3.60 -14.33
C THR A 94 -6.30 3.30 -12.86
N VAL A 95 -7.33 3.94 -12.29
CA VAL A 95 -7.80 3.62 -10.93
C VAL A 95 -8.20 2.15 -10.83
N GLN A 96 -8.76 1.57 -11.90
CA GLN A 96 -9.07 0.14 -11.95
C GLN A 96 -7.83 -0.72 -11.74
N ASP A 97 -6.77 -0.47 -12.53
CA ASP A 97 -5.53 -1.25 -12.46
C ASP A 97 -4.92 -1.18 -11.05
N LEU A 98 -5.05 -0.02 -10.41
CA LEU A 98 -4.55 0.21 -9.06
C LEU A 98 -5.31 -0.64 -8.04
N LEU A 99 -6.65 -0.64 -8.11
CA LEU A 99 -7.48 -1.50 -7.26
C LEU A 99 -7.26 -2.99 -7.54
N ASP A 100 -7.09 -3.38 -8.81
CA ASP A 100 -6.83 -4.76 -9.22
C ASP A 100 -5.45 -5.23 -8.72
N LEU A 101 -4.43 -4.37 -8.77
CA LEU A 101 -3.11 -4.64 -8.19
C LEU A 101 -3.19 -4.87 -6.68
N LEU A 102 -3.90 -3.99 -5.96
CA LEU A 102 -4.09 -4.11 -4.52
C LEU A 102 -4.89 -5.36 -4.11
N ASN A 103 -5.84 -5.77 -4.95
CA ASN A 103 -6.64 -6.99 -4.75
C ASN A 103 -5.82 -8.26 -5.05
N SER A 104 -4.94 -8.19 -6.05
CA SER A 104 -4.07 -9.31 -6.42
C SER A 104 -3.15 -9.71 -5.25
N GLY A 105 -2.71 -8.75 -4.43
CA GLY A 105 -1.71 -9.00 -3.39
C GLY A 105 -0.31 -9.20 -3.96
N LYS A 106 -0.04 -8.72 -5.17
CA LYS A 106 1.29 -8.78 -5.80
C LYS A 106 2.22 -7.74 -5.16
N GLU A 107 2.56 -8.00 -3.92
CA GLU A 107 3.49 -7.19 -3.13
C GLU A 107 4.93 -7.33 -3.65
N VAL A 108 5.70 -6.27 -3.52
CA VAL A 108 7.14 -6.27 -3.76
C VAL A 108 7.82 -6.98 -2.59
N GLN A 109 8.42 -8.13 -2.84
CA GLN A 109 9.22 -8.83 -1.85
C GLN A 109 10.67 -8.36 -1.92
N PHE A 110 11.11 -7.66 -0.89
CA PHE A 110 12.51 -7.29 -0.73
C PHE A 110 13.28 -8.49 -0.18
N ASN A 111 14.13 -9.08 -1.02
CA ASN A 111 14.99 -10.18 -0.60
C ASN A 111 16.39 -9.67 -0.28
N VAL A 112 16.72 -9.61 1.01
CA VAL A 112 18.09 -9.31 1.47
C VAL A 112 18.83 -10.64 1.64
N LYS A 113 19.85 -10.86 0.80
CA LYS A 113 20.65 -12.09 0.84
C LYS A 113 21.71 -12.05 1.93
N TRP A 114 21.51 -12.88 2.96
CA TRP A 114 22.44 -13.07 4.08
C TRP A 114 23.67 -13.89 3.67
N ILE A 115 24.77 -13.22 3.35
CA ILE A 115 26.06 -13.87 3.11
C ILE A 115 26.75 -14.08 4.48
N GLU A 116 26.91 -15.34 4.88
CA GLU A 116 27.64 -15.72 6.09
C GLU A 116 29.12 -15.31 5.96
N GLY A 117 29.69 -14.70 7.01
CA GLY A 117 31.08 -14.23 7.05
C GLY A 117 31.29 -12.73 6.85
N LYS A 118 30.26 -11.96 6.50
CA LYS A 118 30.32 -10.48 6.48
C LYS A 118 30.25 -9.88 7.89
N THR A 119 31.02 -8.83 8.15
CA THR A 119 30.97 -8.11 9.43
C THR A 119 29.75 -7.18 9.48
N PHE A 120 29.32 -6.79 10.69
CA PHE A 120 28.22 -5.82 10.86
C PHE A 120 28.44 -4.50 10.08
N LYS A 121 29.69 -4.09 9.91
CA LYS A 121 30.06 -2.90 9.14
C LYS A 121 29.79 -3.06 7.64
N ASP A 122 30.03 -4.25 7.09
CA ASP A 122 29.75 -4.56 5.68
C ASP A 122 28.23 -4.66 5.45
N TRP A 123 27.51 -5.22 6.43
CA TRP A 123 26.05 -5.26 6.44
C TRP A 123 25.41 -3.87 6.43
N ARG A 124 25.87 -2.97 7.29
CA ARG A 124 25.39 -1.58 7.31
C ARG A 124 25.56 -0.92 5.94
N LYS A 125 26.71 -1.14 5.29
CA LYS A 125 26.94 -0.63 3.92
C LYS A 125 26.00 -1.27 2.90
N ASP A 126 25.75 -2.57 2.96
CA ASP A 126 24.83 -3.22 2.02
C ASP A 126 23.38 -2.71 2.18
N LEU A 127 22.95 -2.44 3.42
CA LEU A 127 21.63 -1.88 3.74
C LEU A 127 21.51 -0.40 3.39
N GLU A 128 22.57 0.39 3.59
CA GLU A 128 22.65 1.79 3.16
C GLU A 128 22.60 1.91 1.62
N ASN A 129 23.11 0.91 0.89
CA ASN A 129 23.10 0.87 -0.57
C ASN A 129 21.87 0.16 -1.16
N ALA A 130 21.02 -0.45 -0.34
CA ALA A 130 19.86 -1.16 -0.83
C ALA A 130 18.78 -0.17 -1.31
N PRO A 131 18.32 -0.26 -2.58
CA PRO A 131 17.29 0.62 -3.10
C PRO A 131 15.95 0.33 -2.40
N HIS A 132 15.14 1.38 -2.21
CA HIS A 132 13.79 1.34 -1.62
C HIS A 132 13.68 0.98 -0.13
N LEU A 133 14.79 1.00 0.61
CA LEU A 133 14.79 0.84 2.06
C LEU A 133 14.69 2.20 2.76
N VAL A 134 13.78 2.33 3.75
CA VAL A 134 13.70 3.55 4.57
C VAL A 134 14.89 3.57 5.50
N GLN A 135 15.81 4.51 5.27
CA GLN A 135 17.09 4.60 5.98
C GLN A 135 16.91 5.17 7.41
N THR A 136 16.25 4.42 8.29
CA THR A 136 15.99 4.77 9.70
C THR A 136 17.24 4.70 10.59
N LEU A 137 18.33 4.12 10.08
CA LEU A 137 19.57 3.86 10.82
C LEU A 137 20.75 4.77 10.42
N LYS A 138 20.60 5.61 9.39
CA LYS A 138 21.71 6.36 8.77
C LYS A 138 22.44 7.28 9.75
N ASP A 139 21.71 7.92 10.65
CA ASP A 139 22.25 8.92 11.60
C ASP A 139 22.55 8.35 12.99
N LYS A 140 22.37 7.05 13.20
CA LYS A 140 22.52 6.43 14.52
C LYS A 140 23.90 5.80 14.70
N ARG A 141 24.47 6.00 15.89
CA ARG A 141 25.72 5.34 16.30
C ARG A 141 25.47 3.86 16.55
N ASN A 142 26.51 3.05 16.46
CA ASN A 142 26.39 1.60 16.63
C ASN A 142 25.76 1.24 17.98
N GLU A 143 26.14 1.91 19.06
CA GLU A 143 25.56 1.72 20.41
C GLU A 143 24.05 2.00 20.47
N GLU A 144 23.60 3.05 19.79
CA GLU A 144 22.18 3.43 19.71
C GLU A 144 21.37 2.44 18.88
N ILE A 145 21.98 1.88 17.83
CA ILE A 145 21.38 0.82 17.00
C ILE A 145 21.23 -0.47 17.82
N PHE A 146 22.25 -0.86 18.60
CA PHE A 146 22.16 -2.04 19.47
C PHE A 146 21.07 -1.89 20.55
N THR A 147 20.95 -0.70 21.12
CA THR A 147 19.90 -0.39 22.11
C THR A 147 18.50 -0.41 21.48
N LEU A 148 18.33 0.13 20.27
CA LEU A 148 17.05 0.10 19.54
C LEU A 148 16.63 -1.30 19.11
N LEU A 149 17.60 -2.18 18.85
CA LEU A 149 17.37 -3.56 18.44
C LEU A 149 17.20 -4.51 19.64
N ASP A 150 17.24 -4.00 20.88
CA ASP A 150 17.29 -4.78 22.12
C ASP A 150 18.34 -5.90 22.08
N LEU A 151 19.47 -5.59 21.43
CA LEU A 151 20.62 -6.49 21.36
C LEU A 151 21.47 -6.22 22.60
N PRO A 152 21.96 -7.27 23.30
CA PRO A 152 22.91 -7.05 24.38
C PRO A 152 24.12 -6.28 23.84
N ASP A 153 24.77 -5.47 24.67
CA ASP A 153 25.94 -4.67 24.30
C ASP A 153 27.12 -5.60 24.00
N ILE A 154 27.15 -6.16 22.79
CA ILE A 154 28.09 -7.21 22.39
C ILE A 154 29.32 -6.55 21.79
N GLY A 155 30.26 -6.18 22.66
CA GLY A 155 31.59 -5.72 22.26
C GLY A 155 32.29 -6.72 21.33
N GLN A 156 32.68 -6.26 20.14
CA GLN A 156 33.76 -6.70 19.23
C GLN A 156 34.00 -8.20 18.92
N ASN A 157 33.24 -9.17 19.45
CA ASN A 157 33.48 -10.61 19.22
C ASN A 157 32.19 -11.33 18.78
N LEU A 158 31.90 -11.31 17.47
CA LEU A 158 30.69 -11.93 16.92
C LEU A 158 30.93 -13.38 16.46
N LYS A 159 30.49 -14.33 17.29
CA LYS A 159 30.06 -15.66 16.84
C LYS A 159 28.69 -16.03 17.44
N LEU A 160 27.76 -15.08 17.44
CA LEU A 160 26.36 -15.29 17.83
C LEU A 160 25.43 -15.04 16.64
N LYS A 161 24.35 -15.84 16.58
CA LYS A 161 23.44 -16.06 15.44
C LYS A 161 23.05 -14.76 14.70
N MET A 162 23.81 -14.45 13.65
CA MET A 162 23.64 -13.33 12.71
C MET A 162 22.25 -13.28 12.07
N TRP A 163 21.53 -14.41 12.00
CA TRP A 163 20.13 -14.44 11.56
C TRP A 163 19.27 -13.51 12.41
N LYS A 164 19.40 -13.52 13.75
CA LYS A 164 18.52 -12.69 14.62
C LYS A 164 18.71 -11.20 14.37
N VAL A 165 19.97 -10.75 14.26
CA VAL A 165 20.29 -9.33 14.00
C VAL A 165 19.75 -8.91 12.63
N GLY A 166 19.91 -9.78 11.63
CA GLY A 166 19.44 -9.48 10.28
C GLY A 166 17.92 -9.38 10.15
N PHE A 167 17.19 -10.25 10.84
CA PHE A 167 15.72 -10.25 10.84
C PHE A 167 15.15 -8.98 11.50
N ILE A 168 15.76 -8.52 12.60
CA ILE A 168 15.31 -7.32 13.32
C ILE A 168 15.65 -6.05 12.52
N LEU A 169 16.78 -6.01 11.80
CA LEU A 169 17.09 -4.89 10.91
C LEU A 169 16.07 -4.76 9.77
N ILE A 170 15.64 -5.86 9.15
CA ILE A 170 14.62 -5.82 8.09
C ILE A 170 13.30 -5.24 8.62
N LEU A 171 12.90 -5.58 9.85
CA LEU A 171 11.67 -5.10 10.49
C LEU A 171 11.65 -3.60 10.79
N ILE A 172 12.80 -2.91 10.85
CA ILE A 172 12.90 -1.47 11.15
C ILE A 172 13.00 -0.63 9.86
N ILE A 173 13.27 -1.27 8.74
CA ILE A 173 13.57 -0.61 7.46
C ILE A 173 12.39 -0.71 6.48
N ILE A 174 11.46 -1.64 6.72
CA ILE A 174 10.20 -1.78 6.00
C ILE A 174 9.08 -1.33 6.96
N PRO A 175 8.24 -0.34 6.59
CA PRO A 175 7.11 0.10 7.42
C PRO A 175 6.08 -1.00 7.67
#